data_AF-A0A401TSA2-F1
#
_entry.id   AF-A0A401TSA2-F1
#
_cell.length_a   1.000
_cell.length_b   1.000
_cell.length_c   1.000
_cell.angle_alpha   90.00
_cell.angle_beta   90.00
_cell.angle_gamma   90.00
#
_symmetry.space_group_name_H-M   'P 1'
#
loop_
_entity.id
_entity.type
_entity.pdbx_description
1 polymer ?
#
loop_
_entity_poly.entity_id
_entity_poly.type
_entity_poly.pdbx_seq_one_letter_code
_entity_poly.pdbx_strand_id
1 'polypeptide(L)'
;MCNNECDARTPELAHPPELMVDDEGRVPNTFWQSVSWRQFPEPLVVNLTLSWGKSIELTEDIVITFESGRPEQMVLEKSLDHGHTWQPYQFYAVDCLNSFGMESRRAQDLTAASVLDIICTEEYSRGYVWKLEKTVRFEIQVRFALFGGPQLSDMASLYSRLDTTKELRDFFTVTDLRLRLLRPATGPTSVDPLNLSKYFYAISNLDIRGR
;
A
#
# COMPACT_ATOMS: atom_id res chain seq x y z
N MET A 1 -1.43 -25.62 17.61
CA MET A 1 0.04 -25.47 17.60
C MET A 1 0.37 -24.35 16.64
N CYS A 2 0.70 -23.15 17.15
CA CYS A 2 1.19 -22.03 16.34
C CYS A 2 2.73 -22.07 16.38
N ASN A 3 3.33 -23.08 15.75
CA ASN A 3 4.78 -23.29 15.74
C ASN A 3 5.41 -22.83 14.41
N ASN A 4 4.93 -21.71 13.87
CA ASN A 4 5.60 -21.05 12.75
C ASN A 4 6.60 -20.07 13.36
N GLU A 5 7.76 -20.59 13.72
CA GLU A 5 8.89 -19.80 14.20
C GLU A 5 9.50 -19.04 13.02
N CYS A 6 9.87 -17.78 13.25
CA CYS A 6 10.64 -16.98 12.29
C CYS A 6 12.08 -16.89 12.82
N ASP A 7 13.04 -17.47 12.09
CA ASP A 7 14.47 -17.43 12.41
C ASP A 7 15.25 -16.95 11.19
N ALA A 8 15.79 -15.73 11.28
CA ALA A 8 16.58 -15.11 10.21
C ALA A 8 17.87 -15.89 9.85
N ARG A 9 18.33 -16.80 10.70
CA ARG A 9 19.52 -17.63 10.45
C ARG A 9 19.20 -18.92 9.70
N THR A 10 17.93 -19.31 9.66
CA THR A 10 17.47 -20.53 9.02
C THR A 10 16.70 -20.15 7.76
N PRO A 11 17.25 -20.38 6.54
CA PRO A 11 16.63 -19.90 5.30
C PRO A 11 15.16 -20.29 5.11
N GLU A 12 14.76 -21.48 5.57
CA GLU A 12 13.38 -21.98 5.47
C GLU A 12 12.39 -21.30 6.43
N LEU A 13 12.90 -20.59 7.44
CA LEU A 13 12.12 -19.86 8.46
C LEU A 13 12.35 -18.34 8.38
N ALA A 14 13.15 -17.90 7.41
CA ALA A 14 13.49 -16.49 7.23
C ALA A 14 12.46 -15.81 6.31
N HIS A 15 12.07 -14.59 6.68
CA HIS A 15 11.11 -13.78 5.94
C HIS A 15 11.70 -12.42 5.56
N PRO A 16 12.76 -12.38 4.74
CA PRO A 16 13.49 -11.15 4.46
C PRO A 16 12.75 -10.29 3.41
N PRO A 17 13.12 -8.99 3.27
CA PRO A 17 12.38 -8.04 2.43
C PRO A 17 12.33 -8.40 0.93
N GLU A 18 13.28 -9.17 0.44
CA GLU A 18 13.37 -9.59 -0.97
C GLU A 18 12.16 -10.43 -1.40
N LEU A 19 11.51 -11.10 -0.44
CA LEU A 19 10.29 -11.88 -0.67
C LEU A 19 9.04 -11.02 -0.93
N MET A 20 9.15 -9.69 -0.91
CA MET A 20 8.04 -8.82 -1.32
C MET A 20 8.02 -8.54 -2.83
N VAL A 21 9.11 -8.84 -3.54
CA VAL A 21 9.31 -8.48 -4.96
C VAL A 21 9.86 -9.67 -5.76
N ASP A 22 9.74 -10.88 -5.22
CA ASP A 22 10.13 -12.10 -5.92
C ASP A 22 9.04 -12.56 -6.88
N ASP A 23 9.31 -13.63 -7.64
CA ASP A 23 8.34 -14.11 -8.64
C ASP A 23 7.07 -14.64 -7.96
N GLU A 24 5.94 -14.00 -8.25
CA GLU A 24 4.63 -14.38 -7.72
C GLU A 24 4.22 -15.80 -8.18
N GLY A 25 3.51 -16.54 -7.31
CA GLY A 25 2.98 -17.87 -7.63
C GLY A 25 3.87 -19.06 -7.26
N ARG A 26 4.94 -18.82 -6.49
CA ARG A 26 5.72 -19.91 -5.86
C ARG A 26 4.91 -20.64 -4.80
N VAL A 27 5.16 -21.95 -4.68
CA VAL A 27 4.58 -22.81 -3.64
C VAL A 27 5.72 -23.38 -2.80
N PRO A 28 5.75 -23.15 -1.47
CA PRO A 28 4.81 -22.34 -0.68
C PRO A 28 4.91 -20.83 -0.99
N ASN A 29 3.86 -20.07 -0.68
CA ASN A 29 3.87 -18.62 -0.77
C ASN A 29 5.01 -18.05 0.08
N THR A 30 5.82 -17.19 -0.51
CA THR A 30 6.87 -16.41 0.16
C THR A 30 6.31 -15.07 0.62
N PHE A 31 6.85 -14.54 1.72
CA PHE A 31 6.48 -13.23 2.23
C PHE A 31 7.54 -12.69 3.17
N TRP A 32 7.70 -11.37 3.17
CA TRP A 32 8.39 -10.65 4.25
C TRP A 32 7.51 -10.63 5.49
N GLN A 33 8.11 -10.62 6.69
CA GLN A 33 7.39 -10.54 7.95
C GLN A 33 8.08 -9.58 8.93
N SER A 34 7.30 -8.73 9.60
CA SER A 34 7.77 -7.92 10.72
C SER A 34 7.93 -8.72 12.00
N VAL A 35 8.52 -8.08 13.03
CA VAL A 35 8.36 -8.56 14.41
C VAL A 35 6.88 -8.50 14.84
N SER A 36 6.52 -9.29 15.85
CA SER A 36 5.20 -9.19 16.49
C SER A 36 5.10 -7.97 17.40
N TRP A 37 3.88 -7.55 17.69
CA TRP A 37 3.56 -6.35 18.49
C TRP A 37 3.79 -6.54 20.01
N ARG A 38 4.93 -7.12 20.39
CA ARG A 38 5.26 -7.45 21.80
C ARG A 38 5.41 -6.23 22.71
N GLN A 39 5.66 -5.04 22.13
CA GLN A 39 5.85 -3.78 22.85
C GLN A 39 4.53 -3.00 23.08
N PHE A 40 3.37 -3.61 22.78
CA PHE A 40 2.08 -2.98 23.04
C PHE A 40 2.00 -2.41 24.48
N PRO A 41 1.57 -1.16 24.68
CA PRO A 41 0.83 -0.30 23.74
C PRO A 41 1.67 0.60 22.82
N GLU A 42 3.00 0.51 22.83
CA GLU A 42 3.83 1.29 21.90
C GLU A 42 3.50 0.92 20.45
N PRO A 43 3.25 1.87 19.53
CA PRO A 43 2.83 1.55 18.16
C PRO A 43 3.83 0.68 17.40
N LEU A 44 3.35 -0.39 16.75
CA LEU A 44 4.15 -1.18 15.80
C LEU A 44 4.21 -0.44 14.45
N VAL A 45 5.18 0.47 14.32
CA VAL A 45 5.42 1.25 13.11
C VAL A 45 6.53 0.62 12.28
N VAL A 46 6.26 0.41 10.98
CA VAL A 46 7.25 -0.09 10.01
C VAL A 46 7.24 0.78 8.76
N ASN A 47 8.43 1.18 8.30
CA ASN A 47 8.59 1.90 7.04
C ASN A 47 9.29 0.99 6.02
N LEU A 48 8.66 0.77 4.88
CA LEU A 48 9.25 0.05 3.74
C LEU A 48 9.46 1.06 2.62
N THR A 49 10.70 1.19 2.15
CA THR A 49 11.07 2.16 1.10
C THR A 49 11.50 1.41 -0.15
N LEU A 50 10.90 1.76 -1.28
CA LEU A 50 11.27 1.28 -2.61
C LEU A 50 11.93 2.43 -3.36
N SER A 51 13.16 2.22 -3.81
CA SER A 51 13.98 3.23 -4.47
C SER A 51 14.47 2.72 -5.82
N TRP A 52 14.15 3.44 -6.90
CA TRP A 52 14.53 3.01 -8.27
C TRP A 52 15.84 3.61 -8.76
N GLY A 53 16.38 4.63 -8.08
CA GLY A 53 17.57 5.35 -8.53
C GLY A 53 17.37 6.17 -9.81
N LYS A 54 16.14 6.24 -10.32
CA LYS A 54 15.70 7.04 -11.48
C LYS A 54 14.24 7.44 -11.28
N SER A 55 13.78 8.44 -12.01
CA SER A 55 12.35 8.74 -12.11
C SER A 55 11.67 7.68 -12.98
N ILE A 56 10.49 7.21 -12.56
CA ILE A 56 9.61 6.32 -13.32
C ILE A 56 8.20 6.90 -13.37
N GLU A 57 7.49 6.67 -14.47
CA GLU A 57 6.06 6.98 -14.61
C GLU A 57 5.24 5.72 -14.34
N LEU A 58 4.37 5.75 -13.33
CA LEU A 58 3.50 4.63 -12.99
C LEU A 58 2.40 4.44 -14.05
N THR A 59 2.17 3.19 -14.46
CA THR A 59 1.26 2.87 -15.57
C THR A 59 0.08 1.99 -15.17
N GLU A 60 0.21 1.25 -14.08
CA GLU A 60 -0.85 0.38 -13.52
C GLU A 60 -1.05 0.69 -12.04
N ASP A 61 -2.10 0.14 -11.44
CA ASP A 61 -2.34 0.26 -9.99
C ASP A 61 -1.12 -0.24 -9.21
N ILE A 62 -0.79 0.41 -8.10
CA ILE A 62 0.12 -0.19 -7.13
C ILE A 62 -0.69 -1.19 -6.32
N VAL A 63 -0.27 -2.46 -6.31
CA VAL A 63 -0.96 -3.53 -5.57
C VAL A 63 -0.03 -4.09 -4.50
N ILE A 64 -0.50 -4.06 -3.26
CA ILE A 64 0.21 -4.59 -2.09
C ILE A 64 -0.59 -5.78 -1.58
N THR A 65 0.01 -6.97 -1.63
CA THR A 65 -0.62 -8.20 -1.14
C THR A 65 -0.04 -8.57 0.22
N PHE A 66 -0.90 -8.60 1.23
CA PHE A 66 -0.53 -8.99 2.59
C PHE A 66 -0.72 -10.49 2.80
N GLU A 67 0.24 -11.18 3.40
CA GLU A 67 0.00 -12.51 3.96
C GLU A 67 -0.70 -12.41 5.33
N SER A 68 -0.41 -11.36 6.10
CA SER A 68 -1.13 -11.02 7.32
C SER A 68 -2.54 -10.47 7.03
N GLY A 69 -3.24 -9.95 8.04
CA GLY A 69 -4.32 -9.00 7.77
C GLY A 69 -3.75 -7.69 7.22
N ARG A 70 -4.52 -6.95 6.41
CA ARG A 70 -4.06 -5.62 5.93
C ARG A 70 -4.08 -4.62 7.09
N PRO A 71 -3.22 -3.60 7.09
CA PRO A 71 -3.11 -2.66 8.20
C PRO A 71 -4.42 -1.94 8.51
N GLU A 72 -4.66 -1.70 9.80
CA GLU A 72 -5.75 -0.82 10.25
C GLU A 72 -5.46 0.65 9.98
N GLN A 73 -4.18 0.99 9.86
CA GLN A 73 -3.71 2.33 9.55
C GLN A 73 -2.39 2.25 8.78
N MET A 74 -2.35 2.82 7.58
CA MET A 74 -1.12 2.98 6.80
C MET A 74 -1.17 4.19 5.87
N VAL A 75 -0.01 4.63 5.41
CA VAL A 75 0.14 5.72 4.44
C VAL A 75 1.05 5.24 3.32
N LEU A 76 0.63 5.43 2.07
CA LEU A 76 1.51 5.38 0.92
C LEU A 76 2.03 6.79 0.69
N GLU A 77 3.34 6.95 0.67
CA GLU A 77 4.02 8.20 0.35
C GLU A 77 4.88 8.02 -0.89
N LYS A 78 5.18 9.14 -1.56
CA LYS A 78 6.09 9.17 -2.69
C LYS A 78 7.13 10.27 -2.56
N SER A 79 8.22 10.11 -3.29
CA SER A 79 9.25 11.13 -3.52
C SER A 79 9.43 11.36 -5.03
N LEU A 80 9.82 12.58 -5.37
CA LEU A 80 10.23 13.00 -6.71
C LEU A 80 11.72 13.38 -6.78
N ASP A 81 12.41 13.37 -5.64
CA ASP A 81 13.74 13.91 -5.44
C ASP A 81 14.63 12.91 -4.70
N HIS A 82 14.55 11.63 -5.08
CA HIS A 82 15.43 10.57 -4.57
C HIS A 82 15.37 10.38 -3.05
N GLY A 83 14.17 10.54 -2.47
CA GLY A 83 13.92 10.34 -1.05
C GLY A 83 14.30 11.51 -0.15
N HIS A 84 14.71 12.67 -0.72
CA HIS A 84 15.02 13.87 0.05
C HIS A 84 13.77 14.46 0.70
N THR A 85 12.66 14.54 -0.04
CA THR A 85 11.35 14.95 0.46
C THR A 85 10.31 13.88 0.18
N TRP A 86 9.29 13.85 1.04
CA TRP A 86 8.23 12.86 1.01
C TRP A 86 6.88 13.56 1.08
N GLN A 87 5.97 13.16 0.20
CA GLN A 87 4.60 13.63 0.20
C GLN A 87 3.63 12.44 0.32
N PRO A 88 2.51 12.59 1.04
CA PRO A 88 1.48 11.56 1.08
C PRO A 88 0.89 11.38 -0.31
N TYR A 89 0.66 10.12 -0.68
CA TYR A 89 0.08 9.71 -1.94
C TYR A 89 -1.33 9.16 -1.75
N GLN A 90 -1.55 8.37 -0.68
CA GLN A 90 -2.88 7.95 -0.23
C GLN A 90 -2.85 7.50 1.23
N PHE A 91 -3.92 7.76 1.97
CA PHE A 91 -4.12 7.30 3.34
C PHE A 91 -5.08 6.11 3.37
N TYR A 92 -4.83 5.17 4.27
CA TYR A 92 -5.67 3.99 4.47
C TYR A 92 -5.93 3.79 5.95
N ALA A 93 -7.19 3.71 6.35
CA ALA A 93 -7.56 3.49 7.74
C ALA A 93 -8.88 2.73 7.88
N VAL A 94 -9.09 2.05 9.02
CA VAL A 94 -10.42 1.51 9.39
C VAL A 94 -11.42 2.66 9.55
N ASP A 95 -10.93 3.79 10.06
CA ASP A 95 -11.65 5.02 10.36
C ASP A 95 -10.76 6.22 10.01
N CYS A 96 -11.03 6.81 8.85
CA CYS A 96 -10.23 7.90 8.28
C CYS A 96 -10.33 9.19 9.11
N LEU A 97 -11.51 9.46 9.66
CA LEU A 97 -11.75 10.66 10.45
C LEU A 97 -10.96 10.62 11.75
N ASN A 98 -11.01 9.49 12.47
CA ASN A 98 -10.27 9.33 13.72
C ASN A 98 -8.76 9.18 13.52
N SER A 99 -8.33 8.53 12.44
CA SER A 99 -6.89 8.25 12.22
C SER A 99 -6.12 9.42 11.62
N PHE A 100 -6.75 10.18 10.72
CA PHE A 100 -6.08 11.22 9.93
C PHE A 100 -6.88 12.54 9.84
N GLY A 101 -8.06 12.64 10.45
CA GLY A 101 -8.91 13.84 10.35
C GLY A 101 -9.48 14.06 8.95
N MET A 102 -9.60 13.00 8.14
CA MET A 102 -10.04 13.07 6.75
C MET A 102 -11.37 12.34 6.58
N GLU A 103 -12.27 12.91 5.77
CA GLU A 103 -13.46 12.18 5.31
C GLU A 103 -13.05 11.02 4.41
N SER A 104 -13.73 9.88 4.58
CA SER A 104 -13.51 8.71 3.74
C SER A 104 -13.98 8.99 2.31
N ARG A 105 -13.11 8.76 1.33
CA ARG A 105 -13.38 8.90 -0.10
C ARG A 105 -12.79 7.71 -0.85
N ARG A 106 -13.44 7.32 -1.95
CA ARG A 106 -12.91 6.29 -2.86
C ARG A 106 -12.37 6.92 -4.12
N ALA A 107 -11.43 6.25 -4.78
CA ALA A 107 -10.89 6.74 -6.04
C ALA A 107 -11.98 6.88 -7.13
N GLN A 108 -13.02 6.04 -7.10
CA GLN A 108 -14.14 6.09 -8.05
C GLN A 108 -15.04 7.32 -7.86
N ASP A 109 -14.97 7.98 -6.69
CA ASP A 109 -15.73 9.21 -6.40
C ASP A 109 -14.94 10.47 -6.83
N LEU A 110 -13.73 10.32 -7.39
CA LEU A 110 -12.94 11.42 -7.93
C LEU A 110 -13.48 11.88 -9.30
N THR A 111 -13.23 13.15 -9.61
CA THR A 111 -13.53 13.77 -10.90
C THR A 111 -12.25 14.22 -11.58
N ALA A 112 -12.32 14.60 -12.86
CA ALA A 112 -11.19 15.17 -13.58
C ALA A 112 -10.57 16.39 -12.87
N ALA A 113 -11.39 17.19 -12.17
CA ALA A 113 -10.92 18.37 -11.42
C ALA A 113 -10.22 18.00 -10.10
N SER A 114 -10.56 16.85 -9.52
CA SER A 114 -10.04 16.38 -8.23
C SER A 114 -9.11 15.16 -8.38
N VAL A 115 -8.61 14.90 -9.59
CA VAL A 115 -7.82 13.69 -9.90
C VAL A 115 -6.49 13.64 -9.16
N LEU A 116 -6.00 14.79 -8.67
CA LEU A 116 -4.75 14.91 -7.91
C LEU A 116 -4.99 14.93 -6.39
N ASP A 117 -6.25 14.88 -5.95
CA ASP A 117 -6.58 14.88 -4.53
C ASP A 117 -5.95 13.66 -3.85
N ILE A 118 -5.29 13.94 -2.73
CA ILE A 118 -4.84 12.93 -1.77
C ILE A 118 -6.03 12.61 -0.88
N ILE A 119 -6.47 11.35 -0.91
CA ILE A 119 -7.65 10.88 -0.19
C ILE A 119 -7.28 9.93 0.94
N CYS A 120 -8.21 9.75 1.88
CA CYS A 120 -8.21 8.62 2.78
C CYS A 120 -9.33 7.66 2.39
N THR A 121 -8.99 6.38 2.21
CA THR A 121 -9.96 5.33 1.90
C THR A 121 -10.04 4.31 3.03
N GLU A 122 -11.26 3.83 3.29
CA GLU A 122 -11.52 2.77 4.25
C GLU A 122 -11.79 1.41 3.59
N GLU A 123 -11.77 1.35 2.25
CA GLU A 123 -12.09 0.15 1.47
C GLU A 123 -11.15 -1.02 1.77
N TYR A 124 -9.87 -0.72 1.98
CA TYR A 124 -8.83 -1.72 2.17
C TYR A 124 -8.48 -2.01 3.64
N SER A 125 -9.15 -1.34 4.58
CA SER A 125 -8.81 -1.44 6.01
C SER A 125 -10.00 -1.79 6.90
N ARG A 126 -11.22 -1.96 6.37
CA ARG A 126 -12.39 -2.31 7.20
C ARG A 126 -12.54 -3.81 7.52
N GLY A 127 -12.91 -4.04 8.78
CA GLY A 127 -13.39 -5.25 9.49
C GLY A 127 -13.95 -6.44 8.71
N TYR A 128 -14.82 -6.18 7.75
CA TYR A 128 -15.72 -7.21 7.23
C TYR A 128 -15.15 -7.96 6.02
N VAL A 129 -14.09 -7.40 5.41
CA VAL A 129 -13.52 -7.87 4.13
C VAL A 129 -12.29 -8.78 4.34
N TRP A 130 -11.82 -8.92 5.58
CA TRP A 130 -10.56 -9.59 5.94
C TRP A 130 -10.43 -11.08 5.63
N LYS A 131 -11.54 -11.81 5.46
CA LYS A 131 -11.46 -13.28 5.36
C LYS A 131 -10.97 -13.77 3.99
N LEU A 132 -11.05 -12.95 2.95
CA LEU A 132 -10.72 -13.37 1.58
C LEU A 132 -9.86 -12.35 0.83
N GLU A 133 -9.98 -11.05 1.09
CA GLU A 133 -9.17 -10.05 0.40
C GLU A 133 -7.93 -9.65 1.20
N LYS A 134 -6.77 -9.86 0.57
CA LYS A 134 -5.45 -9.60 1.12
C LYS A 134 -4.78 -8.36 0.54
N THR A 135 -5.42 -7.71 -0.42
CA THR A 135 -4.81 -6.66 -1.23
C THR A 135 -5.21 -5.26 -0.77
N VAL A 136 -4.25 -4.34 -0.84
CA VAL A 136 -4.43 -2.88 -0.76
C VAL A 136 -4.01 -2.32 -2.12
N ARG A 137 -4.75 -1.32 -2.65
CA ARG A 137 -4.46 -0.74 -3.96
C ARG A 137 -4.28 0.77 -3.88
N PHE A 138 -3.49 1.29 -4.81
CA PHE A 138 -3.53 2.68 -5.22
C PHE A 138 -4.00 2.73 -6.68
N GLU A 139 -5.17 3.32 -6.90
CA GLU A 139 -6.02 3.11 -8.06
C GLU A 139 -5.67 4.07 -9.21
N ILE A 140 -4.54 3.83 -9.85
CA ILE A 140 -4.05 4.61 -11.00
C ILE A 140 -4.97 4.44 -12.20
N GLN A 141 -5.44 3.22 -12.48
CA GLN A 141 -6.31 2.96 -13.62
C GLN A 141 -7.64 3.71 -13.52
N VAL A 142 -8.19 3.85 -12.30
CA VAL A 142 -9.40 4.64 -12.04
C VAL A 142 -9.15 6.12 -12.35
N ARG A 143 -8.01 6.67 -11.92
CA ARG A 143 -7.63 8.07 -12.19
C ARG A 143 -7.38 8.31 -13.68
N PHE A 144 -6.76 7.37 -14.38
CA PHE A 144 -6.55 7.43 -15.82
C PHE A 144 -7.86 7.39 -16.61
N ALA A 145 -8.83 6.56 -16.18
CA ALA A 145 -10.14 6.46 -16.83
C ALA A 145 -10.93 7.77 -16.84
N LEU A 146 -10.63 8.73 -15.95
CA LEU A 146 -11.22 10.07 -15.96
C LEU A 146 -10.87 10.88 -17.21
N PHE A 147 -9.75 10.59 -17.86
CA PHE A 147 -9.31 11.24 -19.10
C PHE A 147 -9.30 10.28 -20.30
N GLY A 148 -9.05 9.00 -20.05
CA GLY A 148 -8.97 7.94 -21.07
C GLY A 148 -10.30 7.21 -21.34
N GLY A 149 -11.39 7.62 -20.69
CA GLY A 149 -12.70 7.00 -20.83
C GLY A 149 -12.81 5.60 -20.22
N PRO A 150 -13.99 4.97 -20.29
CA PRO A 150 -14.22 3.63 -19.77
C PRO A 150 -13.26 2.61 -20.42
N GLN A 151 -12.71 1.71 -19.59
CA GLN A 151 -11.73 0.69 -20.00
C GLN A 151 -10.50 1.26 -20.71
N LEU A 152 -10.17 2.54 -20.48
CA LEU A 152 -9.02 3.22 -21.13
C LEU A 152 -9.09 3.16 -22.66
N SER A 153 -10.28 3.31 -23.23
CA SER A 153 -10.51 3.26 -24.68
C SER A 153 -10.01 4.50 -25.45
N ASP A 154 -9.89 5.65 -24.79
CA ASP A 154 -9.40 6.92 -25.35
C ASP A 154 -8.02 7.30 -24.80
N MET A 155 -7.02 6.44 -25.05
CA MET A 155 -5.65 6.68 -24.61
C MET A 155 -5.04 7.96 -25.20
N ALA A 156 -5.51 8.41 -26.38
CA ALA A 156 -5.02 9.64 -27.01
C ALA A 156 -5.34 10.88 -26.17
N SER A 157 -6.56 10.98 -25.64
CA SER A 157 -6.95 12.04 -24.70
C SER A 157 -6.11 12.00 -23.42
N LEU A 158 -5.93 10.83 -22.81
CA LEU A 158 -5.12 10.67 -21.61
C LEU A 158 -3.68 11.13 -21.82
N TYR A 159 -3.01 10.64 -22.86
CA TYR A 159 -1.62 11.03 -23.15
C TYR A 159 -1.49 12.52 -23.47
N SER A 160 -2.42 13.08 -24.24
CA SER A 160 -2.46 14.53 -24.50
C SER A 160 -2.56 15.33 -23.20
N ARG A 161 -3.36 14.88 -22.22
CA ARG A 161 -3.46 15.52 -20.89
C ARG A 161 -2.18 15.39 -20.08
N LEU A 162 -1.55 14.22 -20.06
CA LEU A 162 -0.28 13.99 -19.38
C LEU A 162 0.86 14.83 -19.97
N ASP A 163 0.91 14.98 -21.30
CA ASP A 163 1.93 15.77 -21.98
C ASP A 163 1.76 17.28 -21.75
N THR A 164 0.51 17.75 -21.67
CA THR A 164 0.19 19.18 -21.55
C THR A 164 0.10 19.68 -20.11
N THR A 165 -0.10 18.79 -19.13
CA THR A 165 -0.34 19.15 -17.72
C THR A 165 0.76 18.59 -16.83
N LYS A 166 1.74 19.44 -16.48
CA LYS A 166 2.90 19.04 -15.69
C LYS A 166 2.50 18.41 -14.35
N GLU A 167 1.59 19.02 -13.62
CA GLU A 167 1.16 18.56 -12.29
C GLU A 167 0.52 17.16 -12.35
N LEU A 168 -0.19 16.86 -13.44
CA LEU A 168 -0.78 15.54 -13.66
C LEU A 168 0.29 14.49 -13.94
N ARG A 169 1.25 14.78 -14.81
CA ARG A 169 2.38 13.86 -15.06
C ARG A 169 3.22 13.65 -13.81
N ASP A 170 3.58 14.73 -13.12
CA ASP A 170 4.38 14.69 -11.90
C ASP A 170 3.64 13.94 -10.78
N PHE A 171 2.30 13.89 -10.79
CA PHE A 171 1.51 13.06 -9.87
C PHE A 171 1.75 11.56 -10.06
N PHE A 172 1.86 11.07 -11.30
CA PHE A 172 2.16 9.66 -11.59
C PHE A 172 3.65 9.34 -11.69
N THR A 173 4.50 10.37 -11.61
CA THR A 173 5.96 10.20 -11.56
C THR A 173 6.42 9.97 -10.12
N VAL A 174 7.38 9.07 -9.93
CA VAL A 174 8.03 8.79 -8.64
C VAL A 174 9.52 8.47 -8.83
N THR A 175 10.36 8.82 -7.85
CA THR A 175 11.71 8.23 -7.70
C THR A 175 11.74 7.16 -6.63
N ASP A 176 10.87 7.31 -5.62
CA ASP A 176 10.76 6.43 -4.46
C ASP A 176 9.31 6.36 -3.97
N LEU A 177 8.96 5.20 -3.41
CA LEU A 177 7.71 4.98 -2.69
C LEU A 177 8.03 4.56 -1.26
N ARG A 178 7.20 4.98 -0.30
CA ARG A 178 7.32 4.56 1.10
C ARG A 178 5.97 4.11 1.64
N LEU A 179 5.92 2.87 2.08
CA LEU A 179 4.82 2.33 2.86
C LEU A 179 5.10 2.60 4.34
N ARG A 180 4.28 3.42 4.97
CA ARG A 180 4.30 3.64 6.42
C ARG A 180 3.16 2.86 7.05
N LEU A 181 3.49 1.69 7.59
CA LEU A 181 2.57 0.84 8.33
C LEU A 181 2.50 1.34 9.76
N LEU A 182 1.33 1.82 10.20
CA LEU A 182 1.17 2.52 11.48
C LEU A 182 0.46 1.67 12.54
N ARG A 183 -0.47 0.80 12.11
CA ARG A 183 -1.18 -0.12 12.99
C ARG A 183 -1.50 -1.45 12.27
N PRO A 184 -1.12 -2.61 12.82
CA PRO A 184 -1.41 -3.91 12.22
C PRO A 184 -2.89 -4.26 12.33
N ALA A 185 -3.31 -5.29 11.60
CA ALA A 185 -4.66 -5.83 11.73
C ALA A 185 -4.89 -6.35 13.15
N THR A 186 -5.89 -5.80 13.87
CA THR A 186 -6.27 -6.29 15.20
C THR A 186 -7.59 -7.08 15.21
N GLY A 187 -8.35 -6.98 14.11
CA GLY A 187 -9.63 -7.65 13.92
C GLY A 187 -10.80 -6.84 14.48
N PRO A 188 -12.00 -7.43 14.62
CA PRO A 188 -13.18 -6.73 15.13
C PRO A 188 -13.14 -6.51 16.65
N THR A 189 -12.20 -7.14 17.35
CA THR A 189 -12.06 -7.09 18.81
C THR A 189 -10.90 -6.19 19.20
N SER A 190 -10.95 -5.62 20.40
CA SER A 190 -9.80 -4.92 20.99
C SER A 190 -8.54 -5.80 20.98
N VAL A 191 -7.38 -5.14 20.99
CA VAL A 191 -6.07 -5.81 21.11
C VAL A 191 -6.09 -6.71 22.35
N ASP A 192 -5.72 -7.97 22.13
CA ASP A 192 -5.60 -9.00 23.15
C ASP A 192 -4.17 -8.99 23.71
N PRO A 193 -3.95 -8.41 24.91
CA PRO A 193 -2.61 -8.24 25.48
C PRO A 193 -1.96 -9.57 25.87
N LEU A 194 -2.73 -10.64 25.99
CA LEU A 194 -2.21 -11.98 26.34
C LEU A 194 -1.69 -12.72 25.10
N ASN A 195 -2.00 -12.25 23.89
CA ASN A 195 -1.65 -12.92 22.64
C ASN A 195 -1.15 -11.92 21.59
N LEU A 196 -0.09 -11.17 21.94
CA LEU A 196 0.51 -10.16 21.06
C LEU A 196 1.27 -10.75 19.86
N SER A 197 1.59 -12.05 19.88
CA SER A 197 2.28 -12.74 18.79
C SER A 197 1.46 -12.82 17.51
N LYS A 198 0.14 -12.68 17.58
CA LYS A 198 -0.76 -12.70 16.41
C LYS A 198 -0.81 -11.37 15.64
N TYR A 199 -0.25 -10.30 16.18
CA TYR A 199 -0.25 -8.97 15.56
C TYR A 199 1.13 -8.68 14.96
N PHE A 200 1.21 -8.67 13.64
CA PHE A 200 2.41 -8.37 12.86
C PHE A 200 1.98 -7.97 11.44
N TYR A 201 2.93 -7.49 10.65
CA TYR A 201 2.76 -7.30 9.21
C TYR A 201 3.45 -8.43 8.46
N ALA A 202 2.82 -8.93 7.41
CA ALA A 202 3.45 -9.79 6.43
C ALA A 202 2.98 -9.42 5.03
N ILE A 203 3.92 -9.23 4.10
CA ILE A 203 3.68 -8.80 2.73
C ILE A 203 4.27 -9.86 1.79
N SER A 204 3.42 -10.43 0.94
CA SER A 204 3.80 -11.47 -0.01
C SER A 204 4.14 -10.93 -1.39
N ASN A 205 3.61 -9.77 -1.76
CA ASN A 205 3.88 -9.18 -3.08
C ASN A 205 3.67 -7.66 -3.09
N LEU A 206 4.51 -6.98 -3.85
CA LEU A 206 4.45 -5.56 -4.20
C LEU A 206 4.52 -5.45 -5.73
N ASP A 207 3.36 -5.32 -6.38
CA ASP A 207 3.28 -5.10 -7.84
C ASP A 207 3.25 -3.58 -8.11
N ILE A 208 4.38 -3.07 -8.61
CA ILE A 208 4.53 -1.68 -9.05
C ILE A 208 5.07 -1.69 -10.48
N ARG A 209 4.27 -1.16 -11.40
CA ARG A 209 4.63 -1.11 -12.82
C ARG A 209 4.70 0.33 -13.32
N GLY A 210 5.76 0.59 -14.07
CA GLY A 210 6.01 1.89 -14.68
C GLY A 210 7.09 1.81 -15.75
N ARG A 211 7.33 2.95 -16.42
CA ARG A 211 8.32 3.11 -17.49
C ARG A 211 9.36 4.17 -17.15
#